data_AF-A0A4R0IRC0-F1
#
_entry.id   AF-A0A4R0IRC0-F1
#
_cell.length_a   1.000
_cell.length_b   1.000
_cell.length_c   1.000
_cell.angle_alpha   90.00
_cell.angle_beta   90.00
_cell.angle_gamma   90.00
#
_symmetry.space_group_name_H-M   'P 1'
#
loop_
_entity.id
_entity.type
_entity.pdbx_description
1 polymer ?
#
loop_
_entity_poly.entity_id
_entity_poly.type
_entity_poly.pdbx_seq_one_letter_code
_entity_poly.pdbx_strand_id
1 'polypeptide(L)'
;MELGDTDGHGRYGMLDETSDGLVCHDCGRAFPSLGLHAWRGHGMTAAQYREAHGLQRSRGLVSSQLRQRIQTNAKARMTTPAGQAFAAARDPQRAQTARLSQPLTWTAAARASNRTARAGTGRYGTEVTCQNPACRAVFCPLHSARRRRFCSRSCASSYNRSYNRGYRGSISRSGSDDSSDPGATPR
;
A
#
# COMPACT_ATOMS: atom_id res chain seq x y z
N MET A 1 -5.42 -4.84 39.18
CA MET A 1 -5.90 -3.57 38.60
C MET A 1 -7.36 -3.77 38.27
N GLU A 2 -8.21 -3.03 38.95
CA GLU A 2 -9.66 -3.00 38.78
C GLU A 2 -10.05 -1.91 37.77
N LEU A 3 -11.28 -1.99 37.25
CA LEU A 3 -11.79 -0.98 36.34
C LEU A 3 -11.87 0.38 37.05
N GLY A 4 -11.23 1.40 36.47
CA GLY A 4 -11.22 2.75 37.02
C GLY A 4 -10.04 3.08 37.93
N ASP A 5 -9.17 2.11 38.23
CA ASP A 5 -7.87 2.38 38.86
C ASP A 5 -7.05 3.39 38.04
N THR A 6 -6.18 4.14 38.71
CA THR A 6 -5.23 5.03 38.04
C THR A 6 -4.28 4.21 37.16
N ASP A 7 -4.22 4.55 35.87
CA ASP A 7 -3.38 3.90 34.87
C ASP A 7 -2.58 4.96 34.13
N GLY A 8 -1.35 5.20 34.60
CA GLY A 8 -0.50 6.27 34.11
C GLY A 8 -1.18 7.64 34.21
N HIS A 9 -1.48 8.24 33.07
CA HIS A 9 -2.16 9.54 32.96
C HIS A 9 -3.68 9.43 32.77
N GLY A 10 -4.26 8.24 32.85
CA GLY A 10 -5.70 8.01 32.71
C GLY A 10 -6.24 6.99 33.70
N ARG A 11 -7.31 6.29 33.32
CA ARG A 11 -7.99 5.30 34.17
C ARG A 11 -8.11 3.98 33.45
N TYR A 12 -7.74 2.90 34.13
CA TYR A 12 -7.75 1.56 33.57
C TYR A 12 -9.13 1.19 33.02
N GLY A 13 -9.19 0.74 31.78
CA GLY A 13 -10.41 0.37 31.07
C GLY A 13 -11.26 1.54 30.55
N MET A 14 -10.83 2.79 30.76
CA MET A 14 -11.53 3.99 30.30
C MET A 14 -10.66 4.82 29.35
N LEU A 15 -11.30 5.66 28.53
CA LEU A 15 -10.60 6.60 27.67
C LEU A 15 -11.22 7.96 27.87
N ASP A 16 -10.41 8.89 28.34
CA ASP A 16 -10.80 10.28 28.47
C ASP A 16 -10.66 10.99 27.11
N GLU A 17 -11.66 11.79 26.78
CA GLU A 17 -11.73 12.55 25.54
C GLU A 17 -11.83 14.04 25.86
N THR A 18 -10.99 14.83 25.20
CA THR A 18 -10.91 16.29 25.28
C THR A 18 -11.28 16.90 23.93
N SER A 19 -11.33 18.23 23.83
CA SER A 19 -11.52 18.94 22.57
C SER A 19 -10.47 18.58 21.51
N ASP A 20 -9.25 18.28 21.94
CA ASP A 20 -8.11 18.03 21.06
C ASP A 20 -7.98 16.55 20.66
N GLY A 21 -8.71 15.67 21.35
CA GLY A 21 -8.78 14.24 21.06
C GLY A 21 -8.77 13.36 22.31
N LEU A 22 -8.38 12.11 22.13
CA LEU A 22 -8.31 11.11 23.20
C LEU A 22 -6.99 11.23 23.95
N VAL A 23 -7.04 11.20 25.28
CA VAL A 23 -5.86 11.26 26.15
C VAL A 23 -5.13 9.90 26.14
N CYS A 24 -3.83 9.93 25.94
CA CYS A 24 -2.98 8.74 26.02
C CYS A 24 -2.64 8.42 27.49
N HIS A 25 -2.74 7.14 27.88
CA HIS A 25 -2.39 6.69 29.23
C HIS A 25 -0.88 6.77 29.50
N ASP A 26 -0.05 6.52 28.48
CA ASP A 26 1.41 6.49 28.62
C ASP A 26 2.05 7.88 28.74
N CYS A 27 1.51 8.88 28.04
CA CYS A 27 2.13 10.21 27.97
C CYS A 27 1.21 11.39 28.32
N GLY A 28 -0.08 11.15 28.59
CA GLY A 28 -1.04 12.16 29.03
C GLY A 28 -1.45 13.18 27.97
N ARG A 29 -0.92 13.09 26.75
CA ARG A 29 -1.26 14.03 25.66
C ARG A 29 -2.50 13.57 24.90
N ALA A 30 -3.28 14.54 24.42
CA ALA A 30 -4.47 14.29 23.62
C ALA A 30 -4.12 14.11 22.13
N PHE A 31 -4.70 13.08 21.49
CA PHE A 31 -4.51 12.80 20.07
C PHE A 31 -5.82 12.41 19.37
N PRO A 32 -6.01 12.79 18.09
CA PRO A 32 -7.16 12.33 17.30
C PRO A 32 -7.17 10.82 17.06
N SER A 33 -6.00 10.18 16.99
CA SER A 33 -5.84 8.74 16.78
C SER A 33 -4.78 8.15 17.72
N LEU A 34 -5.23 7.52 18.80
CA LEU A 34 -4.34 6.85 19.76
C LEU A 34 -3.68 5.62 19.17
N GLY A 35 -4.35 4.88 18.29
CA GLY A 35 -3.74 3.70 17.66
C GLY A 35 -2.51 4.05 16.83
N LEU A 36 -2.55 5.17 16.10
CA LEU A 36 -1.39 5.66 15.35
C LEU A 36 -0.30 6.23 16.27
N HIS A 37 -0.71 6.96 17.30
CA HIS A 37 0.20 7.53 18.29
C HIS A 37 0.94 6.42 19.06
N ALA A 38 0.23 5.42 19.60
CA ALA A 38 0.84 4.30 20.32
C ALA A 38 1.88 3.56 19.47
N TRP A 39 1.60 3.36 18.18
CA TRP A 39 2.55 2.72 17.28
C TRP A 39 3.80 3.56 17.02
N ARG A 40 3.64 4.87 16.79
CA ARG A 40 4.76 5.77 16.47
C ARG A 40 5.54 6.26 17.69
N GLY A 41 4.85 6.47 18.80
CA GLY A 41 5.39 7.04 20.04
C GLY A 41 5.85 5.98 21.04
N HIS A 42 5.17 4.84 21.08
CA HIS A 42 5.41 3.79 22.09
C HIS A 42 5.75 2.43 21.48
N GLY A 43 5.79 2.31 20.14
CA GLY A 43 6.07 1.04 19.46
C GLY A 43 4.98 -0.02 19.66
N MET A 44 3.82 0.35 20.19
CA MET A 44 2.74 -0.58 20.52
C MET A 44 1.69 -0.62 19.41
N THR A 45 1.22 -1.80 19.07
CA THR A 45 0.03 -1.93 18.22
C THR A 45 -1.22 -1.49 18.97
N ALA A 46 -2.27 -1.10 18.24
CA ALA A 46 -3.57 -0.79 18.84
C ALA A 46 -4.16 -1.95 19.68
N ALA A 47 -3.83 -3.20 19.34
CA ALA A 47 -4.26 -4.35 20.12
C ALA A 47 -3.54 -4.41 21.48
N GLN A 48 -2.22 -4.28 21.46
CA GLN A 48 -1.39 -4.25 22.66
C GLN A 48 -1.75 -3.07 23.56
N TYR A 49 -1.97 -1.88 22.98
CA TYR A 49 -2.39 -0.70 23.75
C TYR A 49 -3.72 -0.94 24.49
N ARG A 50 -4.68 -1.60 23.83
CA ARG A 50 -5.96 -1.93 24.51
C ARG A 50 -5.77 -2.93 25.63
N GLU A 51 -4.95 -3.95 25.40
CA GLU A 51 -4.67 -4.99 26.40
C GLU A 51 -3.93 -4.42 27.62
N ALA A 52 -2.92 -3.58 27.40
CA ALA A 52 -2.14 -2.93 28.45
C ALA A 52 -3.00 -2.05 29.37
N HIS A 53 -3.95 -1.30 28.79
CA HIS A 53 -4.79 -0.36 29.53
C HIS A 53 -6.22 -0.89 29.81
N GLY A 54 -6.43 -2.21 29.72
CA GLY A 54 -7.71 -2.84 30.07
C GLY A 54 -8.90 -2.47 29.19
N LEU A 55 -8.67 -1.90 28.01
CA LEU A 55 -9.71 -1.48 27.08
C LEU A 55 -10.31 -2.69 26.37
N GLN A 56 -11.64 -2.65 26.19
CA GLN A 56 -12.34 -3.64 25.37
C GLN A 56 -11.72 -3.74 23.97
N ARG A 57 -11.60 -4.95 23.40
CA ARG A 57 -10.98 -5.16 22.07
C ARG A 57 -11.65 -4.37 20.95
N SER A 58 -12.96 -4.13 21.07
CA SER A 58 -13.79 -3.35 20.15
C SER A 58 -13.74 -1.84 20.40
N ARG A 59 -13.09 -1.38 21.46
CA ARG A 59 -13.00 0.04 21.79
C ARG A 59 -12.25 0.79 20.70
N GLY A 60 -12.90 1.81 20.15
CA GLY A 60 -12.34 2.70 19.15
C GLY A 60 -11.26 3.61 19.74
N LEU A 61 -10.11 3.67 19.08
CA LEU A 61 -8.96 4.51 19.46
C LEU A 61 -8.87 5.78 18.61
N VAL A 62 -10.03 6.32 18.23
CA VAL A 62 -10.19 7.49 17.37
C VAL A 62 -11.20 8.43 18.02
N SER A 63 -10.84 9.71 18.13
CA SER A 63 -11.71 10.74 18.69
C SER A 63 -13.02 10.85 17.94
N SER A 64 -14.07 11.27 18.63
CA SER A 64 -15.40 11.54 18.08
C SER A 64 -15.33 12.47 16.86
N GLN A 65 -14.57 13.55 16.94
CA GLN A 65 -14.39 14.51 15.84
C GLN A 65 -13.75 13.84 14.61
N LEU A 66 -12.66 13.08 14.79
CA LEU A 66 -12.02 12.39 13.67
C LEU A 66 -12.93 11.29 13.12
N ARG A 67 -13.67 10.59 13.97
CA ARG A 67 -14.68 9.58 13.57
C ARG A 67 -15.76 10.21 12.70
N GLN A 68 -16.29 11.37 13.09
CA GLN A 68 -17.29 12.10 12.32
C GLN A 68 -16.73 12.53 10.96
N ARG A 69 -15.50 13.06 10.91
CA ARG A 69 -14.83 13.42 9.64
C ARG A 69 -14.68 12.20 8.72
N ILE A 70 -14.26 11.06 9.26
CA ILE A 70 -14.16 9.80 8.49
C ILE A 70 -15.53 9.40 7.94
N GLN A 71 -16.58 9.48 8.77
CA GLN A 71 -17.94 9.15 8.34
C GLN A 71 -18.45 10.07 7.23
N THR A 72 -18.27 11.39 7.37
CA THR A 72 -18.64 12.38 6.35
C THR A 72 -17.92 12.12 5.04
N ASN A 73 -16.60 11.89 5.10
CA ASN A 73 -15.81 11.58 3.92
C ASN A 73 -16.24 10.26 3.26
N ALA A 74 -16.58 9.25 4.05
CA ALA A 74 -17.08 7.98 3.53
C ALA A 74 -18.41 8.19 2.79
N LYS A 75 -19.34 8.96 3.36
CA LYS A 75 -20.62 9.32 2.72
C LYS A 75 -20.40 10.09 1.42
N ALA A 76 -19.56 11.12 1.44
CA ALA A 76 -19.23 11.92 0.26
C ALA A 76 -18.58 11.08 -0.86
N ARG A 77 -17.79 10.05 -0.52
CA ARG A 77 -17.24 9.13 -1.52
C ARG A 77 -18.33 8.30 -2.21
N MET A 78 -19.39 7.93 -1.50
CA MET A 78 -20.48 7.14 -2.08
C MET A 78 -21.34 7.94 -3.06
N THR A 79 -21.37 9.28 -2.96
CA THR A 79 -22.12 10.13 -3.90
C THR A 79 -21.38 10.36 -5.22
N THR A 80 -20.08 10.04 -5.30
CA THR A 80 -19.31 10.13 -6.55
C THR A 80 -19.74 9.04 -7.56
N PRO A 81 -19.51 9.22 -8.88
CA PRO A 81 -19.81 8.18 -9.88
C PRO A 81 -19.15 6.84 -9.57
N ALA A 82 -17.90 6.85 -9.10
CA ALA A 82 -17.21 5.63 -8.66
C ALA A 82 -17.93 4.99 -7.46
N GLY A 83 -18.32 5.78 -6.47
CA GLY A 83 -19.10 5.32 -5.31
C GLY A 83 -20.44 4.69 -5.70
N GLN A 84 -21.17 5.32 -6.62
CA GLN A 84 -22.43 4.80 -7.16
C GLN A 84 -22.22 3.49 -7.93
N ALA A 85 -21.16 3.39 -8.74
CA ALA A 85 -20.80 2.14 -9.43
C ALA A 85 -20.45 1.02 -8.42
N PHE A 86 -19.71 1.33 -7.35
CA PHE A 86 -19.45 0.37 -6.27
C PHE A 86 -20.73 -0.07 -5.56
N ALA A 87 -21.67 0.84 -5.34
CA ALA A 87 -22.97 0.52 -4.74
C ALA A 87 -23.81 -0.37 -5.67
N ALA A 88 -23.86 -0.07 -6.97
CA ALA A 88 -24.58 -0.87 -7.97
C ALA A 88 -23.98 -2.28 -8.12
N ALA A 89 -22.67 -2.43 -8.05
CA ALA A 89 -21.98 -3.73 -8.11
C ALA A 89 -22.11 -4.57 -6.82
N ARG A 90 -22.69 -4.01 -5.75
CA ARG A 90 -22.81 -4.68 -4.45
C ARG A 90 -23.91 -5.72 -4.47
N ASP A 91 -23.54 -6.98 -4.26
CA ASP A 91 -24.47 -8.11 -4.11
C ASP A 91 -24.45 -8.62 -2.66
N PRO A 92 -25.44 -8.24 -1.82
CA PRO A 92 -25.48 -8.65 -0.42
C PRO A 92 -25.79 -10.15 -0.25
N GLN A 93 -26.56 -10.75 -1.16
CA GLN A 93 -26.92 -12.17 -1.08
C GLN A 93 -25.70 -13.04 -1.35
N ARG A 94 -24.97 -12.78 -2.44
CA ARG A 94 -23.70 -13.47 -2.72
C ARG A 94 -22.69 -13.31 -1.58
N ALA A 95 -22.61 -12.13 -0.96
CA ALA A 95 -21.74 -11.89 0.19
C ALA A 95 -22.19 -12.69 1.43
N GLN A 96 -23.49 -12.83 1.67
CA GLN A 96 -24.04 -13.63 2.76
C GLN A 96 -23.81 -15.12 2.53
N THR A 97 -24.13 -15.64 1.34
CA THR A 97 -23.89 -17.04 0.97
C THR A 97 -22.42 -17.39 1.13
N ALA A 98 -21.52 -16.55 0.63
CA ALA A 98 -20.07 -16.75 0.77
C ALA A 98 -19.59 -16.73 2.22
N ARG A 99 -20.24 -15.98 3.11
CA ARG A 99 -19.94 -16.00 4.55
C ARG A 99 -20.42 -17.28 5.22
N LEU A 100 -21.64 -17.73 4.88
CA LEU A 100 -22.22 -18.95 5.46
C LEU A 100 -21.54 -20.23 4.97
N SER A 101 -21.00 -20.21 3.74
CA SER A 101 -20.24 -21.34 3.18
C SER A 101 -18.82 -21.46 3.74
N GLN A 102 -18.34 -20.47 4.50
CA GLN A 102 -17.01 -20.51 5.12
C GLN A 102 -17.06 -21.27 6.45
N PRO A 103 -16.11 -22.17 6.72
CA PRO A 103 -16.02 -22.85 8.01
C PRO A 103 -15.77 -21.85 9.15
N LEU A 104 -16.36 -22.12 10.32
CA LEU A 104 -16.29 -21.25 11.50
C LEU A 104 -14.86 -20.84 11.85
N THR A 105 -14.54 -19.56 11.63
CA THR A 105 -13.17 -19.00 11.68
C THR A 105 -12.57 -18.87 13.09
N TRP A 106 -13.32 -19.20 14.13
CA TRP A 106 -12.87 -19.07 15.52
C TRP A 106 -12.17 -20.33 16.05
N THR A 107 -12.30 -21.46 15.35
CA THR A 107 -11.59 -22.69 15.72
C THR A 107 -10.11 -22.60 15.34
N ALA A 108 -9.24 -23.26 16.12
CA ALA A 108 -7.81 -23.30 15.83
C ALA A 108 -7.52 -23.90 14.44
N ALA A 109 -8.27 -24.94 14.06
CA ALA A 109 -8.20 -25.57 12.74
C ALA A 109 -8.54 -24.56 11.62
N ALA A 110 -9.64 -23.82 11.73
CA ALA A 110 -10.01 -22.82 10.72
C ALA A 110 -9.01 -21.66 10.62
N ARG A 111 -8.37 -21.26 11.72
CA ARG A 111 -7.26 -20.27 11.68
C ARG A 111 -5.99 -20.84 11.03
N ALA A 112 -5.69 -22.11 11.24
CA ALA A 112 -4.56 -22.78 10.58
C ALA A 112 -4.84 -22.92 9.07
N SER A 113 -6.03 -23.39 8.68
CA SER A 113 -6.45 -23.50 7.28
C SER A 113 -6.51 -22.16 6.56
N ASN A 114 -6.91 -21.07 7.24
CA ASN A 114 -6.85 -19.73 6.65
C ASN A 114 -5.42 -19.22 6.45
N ARG A 115 -4.49 -19.57 7.34
CA ARG A 115 -3.06 -19.24 7.16
C ARG A 115 -2.47 -19.97 5.96
N THR A 116 -2.78 -21.25 5.79
CA THR A 116 -2.30 -22.05 4.64
C THR A 116 -2.99 -21.64 3.34
N ALA A 117 -4.31 -21.40 3.33
CA ALA A 117 -5.04 -20.94 2.15
C ALA A 117 -4.57 -19.56 1.66
N ARG A 118 -4.21 -18.65 2.57
CA ARG A 118 -3.62 -17.34 2.21
C ARG A 118 -2.16 -17.42 1.80
N ALA A 119 -1.44 -18.48 2.16
CA ALA A 119 -0.05 -18.69 1.73
C ALA A 119 0.08 -18.80 0.20
N GLY A 120 -0.98 -19.22 -0.50
CA GLY A 120 -1.04 -19.26 -1.97
C GLY A 120 -1.34 -17.91 -2.65
N THR A 121 -1.76 -16.89 -1.90
CA THR A 121 -1.91 -15.51 -2.40
C THR A 121 -0.67 -14.67 -2.09
N GLY A 122 0.50 -15.30 -2.18
CA GLY A 122 1.75 -14.57 -2.19
C GLY A 122 1.71 -13.55 -3.32
N ARG A 123 2.07 -12.30 -3.03
CA ARG A 123 2.50 -11.39 -4.08
C ARG A 123 3.67 -12.10 -4.75
N TYR A 124 3.49 -12.67 -5.94
CA TYR A 124 4.62 -13.11 -6.74
C TYR A 124 5.49 -11.86 -6.90
N GLY A 125 6.64 -11.83 -6.21
CA GLY A 125 7.64 -10.82 -6.42
C GLY A 125 7.99 -10.92 -7.90
N THR A 126 7.46 -10.02 -8.72
CA THR A 126 7.81 -9.97 -10.13
C THR A 126 9.19 -9.32 -10.16
N GLU A 127 10.22 -10.07 -9.83
CA GLU A 127 11.56 -9.55 -9.77
C GLU A 127 12.05 -9.32 -11.21
N VAL A 128 12.45 -8.08 -11.52
CA VAL A 128 12.89 -7.68 -12.86
C VAL A 128 14.30 -7.11 -12.76
N THR A 129 15.18 -7.58 -13.64
CA THR A 129 16.54 -7.04 -13.76
C THR A 129 16.52 -5.75 -14.58
N CYS A 130 17.16 -4.70 -14.07
CA CYS A 130 17.32 -3.43 -14.79
C CYS A 130 18.08 -3.65 -16.11
N GLN A 131 17.51 -3.23 -17.23
CA GLN A 131 18.10 -3.42 -18.57
C GLN A 131 19.30 -2.50 -18.85
N ASN A 132 19.60 -1.54 -17.97
CA ASN A 132 20.81 -0.72 -18.11
C ASN A 132 22.05 -1.60 -17.79
N PRO A 133 22.97 -1.84 -18.76
CA PRO A 133 24.13 -2.71 -18.55
C PRO A 133 25.04 -2.28 -17.41
N ALA A 134 25.09 -0.97 -17.12
CA ALA A 134 25.91 -0.42 -16.04
C ALA A 134 25.28 -0.59 -14.64
N CYS A 135 23.97 -0.89 -14.56
CA CYS A 135 23.26 -1.01 -13.29
C CYS A 135 22.93 -2.45 -12.94
N ARG A 136 22.21 -3.17 -13.82
CA ARG A 136 21.78 -4.58 -13.64
C ARG A 136 21.14 -4.92 -12.27
N ALA A 137 20.74 -3.92 -11.49
CA ALA A 137 20.11 -4.12 -10.21
C ALA A 137 18.78 -4.84 -10.40
N VAL A 138 18.51 -5.78 -9.50
CA VAL A 138 17.25 -6.52 -9.49
C VAL A 138 16.26 -5.77 -8.60
N PHE A 139 15.05 -5.54 -9.10
CA PHE A 139 14.08 -4.70 -8.41
C PHE A 139 12.65 -5.21 -8.59
N CYS A 140 11.79 -4.87 -7.63
CA CYS A 140 10.36 -5.19 -7.66
C CYS A 140 9.56 -4.00 -8.25
N PRO A 141 8.98 -4.14 -9.44
CA PRO A 141 8.07 -3.18 -10.01
C PRO A 141 6.69 -3.38 -9.36
N LEU A 142 6.42 -2.70 -8.24
CA LEU A 142 5.14 -2.76 -7.52
C LEU A 142 3.92 -2.68 -8.47
N HIS A 143 2.96 -3.59 -8.24
CA HIS A 143 1.56 -3.79 -8.74
C HIS A 143 1.11 -3.26 -10.13
N SER A 144 1.53 -2.08 -10.60
CA SER A 144 1.19 -1.52 -11.91
C SER A 144 2.36 -1.53 -12.91
N ALA A 145 3.49 -2.12 -12.53
CA ALA A 145 4.75 -1.98 -13.24
C ALA A 145 5.22 -3.25 -13.98
N ARG A 146 4.29 -4.11 -14.44
CA ARG A 146 4.59 -5.24 -15.35
C ARG A 146 5.37 -4.85 -16.63
N ARG A 147 5.56 -3.55 -16.89
CA ARG A 147 6.28 -3.01 -18.06
C ARG A 147 7.53 -2.17 -17.70
N ARG A 148 7.90 -2.02 -16.42
CA ARG A 148 9.10 -1.23 -16.07
C ARG A 148 10.36 -2.02 -16.32
N ARG A 149 11.20 -1.50 -17.23
CA ARG A 149 12.49 -2.08 -17.62
C ARG A 149 13.69 -1.54 -16.82
N PHE A 150 13.49 -0.46 -16.07
CA PHE A 150 14.57 0.25 -15.36
C PHE A 150 14.19 0.54 -13.91
N CYS A 151 15.16 0.41 -12.99
CA CYS A 151 14.97 0.64 -11.56
C CYS A 151 14.70 2.12 -11.23
N SER A 152 15.29 3.05 -12.00
CA SER A 152 15.15 4.50 -11.81
C SER A 152 15.05 5.25 -13.14
N ARG A 153 14.56 6.50 -13.09
CA ARG A 153 14.53 7.40 -14.25
C ARG A 153 15.94 7.68 -14.78
N SER A 154 16.92 7.78 -13.88
CA SER A 154 18.34 7.96 -14.22
C SER A 154 18.89 6.79 -15.04
N CYS A 155 18.53 5.55 -14.70
CA CYS A 155 18.93 4.37 -15.48
C CYS A 155 18.30 4.35 -16.87
N ALA A 156 17.03 4.74 -17.00
CA ALA A 156 16.38 4.87 -18.29
C ALA A 156 17.06 5.93 -19.17
N SER A 157 17.36 7.11 -18.61
CA SER A 157 18.07 8.18 -19.33
C SER A 157 19.49 7.79 -19.73
N SER A 158 20.23 7.10 -18.86
CA SER A 158 21.58 6.63 -19.17
C SER A 158 21.60 5.64 -20.32
N TYR A 159 20.70 4.64 -20.28
CA TYR A 159 20.55 3.65 -21.33
C TYR A 159 20.20 4.29 -22.69
N ASN A 160 19.24 5.23 -22.70
CA ASN A 160 18.85 5.93 -23.93
C ASN A 160 20.00 6.78 -24.51
N ARG A 161 20.82 7.42 -23.66
CA ARG A 161 22.00 8.16 -24.11
C ARG A 161 23.05 7.24 -24.73
N SER A 162 23.35 6.11 -24.11
CA SER A 162 24.31 5.14 -24.67
C SER A 162 23.79 4.52 -25.97
N TYR A 163 22.50 4.18 -26.04
CA TYR A 163 21.87 3.63 -27.23
C TYR A 163 21.89 4.63 -28.39
N ASN A 164 21.48 5.88 -28.16
CA ASN A 164 21.49 6.92 -29.19
C ASN A 164 22.91 7.30 -29.65
N ARG A 165 23.90 7.25 -28.75
CA ARG A 165 25.31 7.48 -29.12
C ARG A 165 25.85 6.34 -30.00
N GLY A 166 25.49 5.09 -29.70
CA GLY A 166 25.82 3.94 -30.55
C GLY A 166 25.14 4.00 -31.92
N TYR A 167 23.84 4.33 -31.97
CA TYR A 167 23.07 4.44 -33.21
C TYR A 167 23.53 5.60 -34.12
N ARG A 168 23.87 6.76 -33.55
CA ARG A 168 24.45 7.87 -34.32
C ARG A 168 25.86 7.55 -34.83
N GLY A 169 26.67 6.83 -34.04
CA GLY A 169 27.99 6.38 -34.47
C GLY A 169 27.96 5.37 -35.62
N SER A 170 26.93 4.52 -35.69
CA SER A 170 26.74 3.59 -36.81
C SER A 170 26.28 4.27 -38.10
N ILE A 171 25.46 5.33 -38.02
CA ILE A 171 25.00 6.09 -39.20
C ILE A 171 26.15 6.87 -39.85
N SER A 172 27.08 7.42 -39.07
CA SER A 172 28.24 8.17 -39.59
C SER A 172 29.33 7.30 -40.23
N ARG A 173 29.28 5.97 -40.06
CA ARG A 173 30.24 5.03 -40.67
C ARG A 173 29.77 4.43 -41.99
N SER A 174 28.50 4.61 -42.36
CA SER A 174 27.92 4.08 -43.61
C SER A 174 27.76 5.15 -44.70
N GLY A 175 28.35 6.33 -44.54
CA GLY A 175 28.20 7.49 -45.44
C GLY A 175 29.44 7.87 -46.25
N SER A 176 30.46 7.01 -46.28
CA SER A 176 31.63 7.15 -47.13
C SER A 176 31.84 5.83 -47.83
N ASP A 177 31.38 5.69 -49.06
CA ASP A 177 32.10 5.04 -50.16
C ASP A 177 31.27 5.11 -51.45
N ASP A 178 31.99 5.43 -52.53
CA ASP A 178 31.69 5.29 -53.95
C ASP A 178 30.84 6.36 -54.68
N SER A 179 31.55 7.45 -54.99
CA SER A 179 31.47 8.09 -56.30
C SER A 179 31.92 7.11 -57.39
N SER A 180 30.97 6.50 -58.09
CA SER A 180 31.21 5.88 -59.38
C SER A 180 30.12 6.33 -60.35
N ASP A 181 30.51 7.23 -61.23
CA ASP A 181 29.79 7.78 -62.37
C ASP A 181 29.87 6.77 -63.53
N PRO A 182 28.74 6.29 -64.10
CA PRO A 182 28.74 5.75 -65.43
C PRO A 182 27.87 6.63 -66.34
N GLY A 183 28.56 7.46 -67.12
CA GLY A 183 27.98 8.13 -68.26
C GLY A 183 27.54 7.18 -69.39
N ALA A 184 26.90 7.82 -70.37
CA ALA A 184 26.71 7.40 -71.76
C ALA A 184 25.66 6.31 -72.06
N THR A 185 24.50 6.78 -72.50
CA THR A 185 23.72 6.16 -73.58
C THR A 185 24.57 6.09 -74.87
N PRO A 186 24.36 5.11 -75.77
CA PRO A 186 23.41 5.33 -76.86
C PRO A 186 22.65 4.07 -77.34
N ARG A 187 21.80 4.36 -78.33
CA ARG A 187 20.85 3.53 -79.08
C ARG A 187 21.45 2.35 -79.84
#